data_AF-A0A7Z2PVZ8-F1
#
_entry.id   AF-A0A7Z2PVZ8-F1
#
_cell.length_a   1.000
_cell.length_b   1.000
_cell.length_c   1.000
_cell.angle_alpha   90.00
_cell.angle_beta   90.00
_cell.angle_gamma   90.00
#
_symmetry.space_group_name_H-M   'P 1'
#
loop_
_entity.id
_entity.type
_entity.pdbx_description
1 polymer ?
#
loop_
_entity_poly.entity_id
_entity_poly.type
_entity_poly.pdbx_seq_one_letter_code
_entity_poly.pdbx_strand_id
1 'polypeptide(L)'
;MISIEEGPSKLVLKAGSTTLTFDKDSGKATLQRKMLLWNKTPVEFALSEIDDIAVKSDVDGLSGAAIHHSVMHRRNGEITVLTTEEARDAAETVRKLRGFVGL
;
A
#
# COMPACT_ATOMS: atom_id res chain seq x y z
N MET A 1 1.01 -5.48 12.69
CA MET A 1 -0.46 -5.31 12.68
C MET A 1 -0.81 -4.29 11.62
N ILE A 2 -1.77 -4.62 10.77
CA ILE A 2 -2.22 -3.80 9.65
C ILE A 2 -3.65 -3.38 9.92
N SER A 3 -3.96 -2.12 9.66
CA SER A 3 -5.29 -1.54 9.83
C SER A 3 -5.66 -0.79 8.56
N ILE A 4 -6.89 -1.00 8.10
CA ILE A 4 -7.48 -0.27 6.96
C ILE A 4 -8.73 0.41 7.48
N GLU A 5 -8.73 1.73 7.44
CA GLU A 5 -9.87 2.58 7.76
C GLU A 5 -10.43 3.11 6.44
N GLU A 6 -11.61 2.64 6.03
CA GLU A 6 -12.27 3.04 4.78
C GLU A 6 -13.48 3.92 5.09
N GLY A 7 -13.51 5.11 4.50
CA GLY A 7 -14.65 5.99 4.42
C GLY A 7 -15.00 6.29 2.95
N PRO A 8 -16.10 7.01 2.68
CA PRO A 8 -16.60 7.20 1.31
C PRO A 8 -15.61 7.93 0.39
N SER A 9 -14.93 8.96 0.90
CA SER A 9 -13.96 9.76 0.13
C SER A 9 -12.51 9.52 0.54
N LYS A 10 -12.24 8.75 1.59
CA LYS A 10 -10.89 8.58 2.14
C LYS A 10 -10.64 7.15 2.62
N LEU A 11 -9.49 6.60 2.26
CA LEU A 11 -9.01 5.31 2.77
C LEU A 11 -7.63 5.51 3.40
N VAL A 12 -7.42 4.98 4.61
CA VAL A 12 -6.15 5.03 5.30
C VAL A 12 -5.70 3.61 5.64
N LEU A 13 -4.57 3.20 5.06
CA LEU A 13 -3.85 1.96 5.38
C LEU A 13 -2.70 2.30 6.34
N LYS A 14 -2.66 1.63 7.48
CA LYS A 14 -1.55 1.70 8.46
C LYS A 14 -0.92 0.33 8.59
N ALA A 15 0.36 0.22 8.26
CA ALA A 15 1.11 -1.03 8.29
C ALA A 15 2.51 -0.80 8.87
N GLY A 16 2.69 -1.16 10.15
CA GLY A 16 3.94 -0.92 10.86
C GLY A 16 4.29 0.57 10.86
N SER A 17 5.40 0.93 10.22
CA SER A 17 5.85 2.32 10.08
C SER A 17 5.38 3.02 8.79
N THR A 18 4.59 2.35 7.98
CA THR A 18 4.02 2.88 6.72
C THR A 18 2.58 3.30 6.96
N THR A 19 2.23 4.51 6.50
CA THR A 19 0.85 4.99 6.40
C THR A 19 0.61 5.43 4.96
N LEU A 20 -0.37 4.81 4.31
CA LEU A 20 -0.84 5.19 2.98
C LEU A 20 -2.23 5.78 3.12
N THR A 21 -2.44 6.96 2.56
CA THR A 21 -3.75 7.63 2.54
C THR A 21 -4.16 7.82 1.09
N PHE A 22 -5.36 7.41 0.74
CA PHE A 22 -6.03 7.76 -0.50
C PHE A 22 -7.15 8.74 -0.19
N ASP A 23 -7.20 9.85 -0.92
CA ASP A 23 -8.16 10.91 -0.69
C ASP A 23 -8.78 11.33 -2.03
N LYS A 24 -10.04 10.94 -2.25
CA LYS A 24 -10.77 11.18 -3.50
C LYS A 24 -11.14 12.64 -3.67
N ASP A 25 -11.41 13.35 -2.57
CA ASP A 25 -11.79 14.76 -2.61
C ASP A 25 -10.65 15.63 -3.17
N SER A 26 -9.40 15.35 -2.75
CA SER A 26 -8.20 16.01 -3.28
C SER A 26 -7.63 15.35 -4.54
N GLY A 27 -8.07 14.13 -4.88
CA GLY A 27 -7.54 13.35 -5.99
C GLY A 27 -6.11 12.85 -5.76
N LYS A 28 -5.67 12.75 -4.50
CA LYS A 28 -4.27 12.47 -4.14
C LYS A 28 -4.13 11.22 -3.28
N ALA A 29 -2.95 10.61 -3.39
CA ALA A 29 -2.43 9.63 -2.47
C ALA A 29 -1.22 10.20 -1.72
N THR A 30 -1.14 9.90 -0.42
CA THR A 30 -0.01 10.28 0.43
C THR A 30 0.59 9.03 1.06
N LEU A 31 1.86 8.77 0.76
CA LEU A 31 2.65 7.70 1.36
C LEU A 31 3.62 8.29 2.38
N GLN A 32 3.37 8.02 3.65
CA GLN A 32 4.25 8.38 4.75
C GLN A 32 4.95 7.14 5.28
N ARG A 33 6.28 7.21 5.41
CA ARG A 33 7.09 6.15 6.04
C ARG A 33 7.89 6.73 7.18
N LYS A 34 7.83 6.06 8.33
CA LYS A 34 8.63 6.39 9.50
C LYS A 34 9.84 5.44 9.59
N MET A 35 11.01 5.99 9.86
CA MET A 35 12.19 5.22 10.22
C MET A 35 12.55 5.55 11.67
N LEU A 36 12.34 4.60 12.57
CA LEU A 36 12.55 4.75 14.02
C LEU A 36 11.82 5.98 14.59
N LEU A 37 12.55 7.09 14.77
CA LEU A 37 12.07 8.35 15.33
C LEU A 37 11.91 9.48 14.29
N TRP A 38 12.37 9.29 13.04
CA TRP A 38 12.29 10.29 11.99
C TRP A 38 11.18 9.97 10.99
N ASN A 39 10.34 10.97 10.74
CA ASN A 39 9.37 10.93 9.66
C ASN A 39 10.10 11.29 8.37
N LYS A 40 10.11 10.37 7.39
CA LYS A 40 10.53 10.71 6.04
C LYS A 40 9.50 11.67 5.46
N THR A 41 9.93 12.59 4.58
CA THR A 41 9.02 13.46 3.85
C THR A 41 7.94 12.60 3.18
N PRO A 42 6.65 12.87 3.47
CA PRO A 42 5.56 12.17 2.81
C PRO A 42 5.68 12.34 1.30
N VAL A 43 5.46 11.25 0.57
CA VAL A 43 5.41 11.28 -0.88
C VAL A 43 3.95 11.42 -1.29
N GLU A 44 3.63 12.55 -1.91
CA GLU A 44 2.31 12.82 -2.46
C GLU A 44 2.33 12.62 -3.98
N PHE A 45 1.31 11.98 -4.50
CA PHE A 45 1.12 11.72 -5.94
C PHE A 45 -0.38 11.67 -6.27
N ALA A 46 -0.74 11.84 -7.53
CA ALA A 46 -2.15 11.81 -7.91
C ALA A 46 -2.70 10.37 -7.86
N LEU A 47 -3.97 10.19 -7.51
CA LEU A 47 -4.62 8.87 -7.56
C LEU A 47 -4.59 8.29 -8.97
N SER A 48 -4.68 9.14 -10.00
CA SER A 48 -4.57 8.75 -11.40
C SER A 48 -3.19 8.21 -11.80
N GLU A 49 -2.15 8.47 -10.99
CA GLU A 49 -0.83 7.89 -11.21
C GLU A 49 -0.73 6.45 -10.72
N ILE A 50 -1.71 5.95 -9.95
CA ILE A 50 -1.79 4.55 -9.58
C ILE A 50 -2.24 3.77 -10.82
N ASP A 51 -1.41 2.83 -11.25
CA ASP A 51 -1.66 1.98 -12.42
C ASP A 51 -2.32 0.67 -11.99
N ASP A 52 -1.71 -0.01 -11.01
CA ASP A 52 -2.23 -1.25 -10.44
C ASP A 52 -1.83 -1.39 -8.96
N ILE A 53 -2.54 -2.25 -8.24
CA ILE A 53 -2.15 -2.71 -6.91
C ILE A 53 -2.25 -4.23 -6.93
N ALA A 54 -1.17 -4.92 -6.57
CA ALA A 54 -1.05 -6.37 -6.74
C ALA A 54 -0.42 -7.04 -5.51
N VAL A 55 -0.62 -8.35 -5.39
CA VAL A 55 0.13 -9.18 -4.45
C VAL A 55 1.36 -9.71 -5.17
N LYS A 56 2.54 -9.43 -4.63
CA LYS A 56 3.81 -10.04 -5.05
C LYS A 56 4.23 -11.07 -4.03
N SER A 57 4.37 -12.32 -4.46
CA SER A 57 4.93 -13.39 -3.64
C SER A 57 6.44 -13.47 -3.87
N ASP A 58 7.19 -13.59 -2.79
CA ASP A 58 8.63 -13.83 -2.81
C ASP A 58 8.97 -15.03 -1.90
N VAL A 59 10.15 -15.60 -2.05
CA VAL A 59 10.60 -16.72 -1.22
C VAL A 59 11.75 -16.23 -0.37
N ASP A 60 11.58 -16.26 0.94
CA ASP A 60 12.64 -15.87 1.86
C ASP A 60 13.84 -16.82 1.69
N GLY A 61 14.97 -16.29 1.22
CA GLY A 61 16.15 -17.10 0.91
C GLY A 61 16.81 -17.77 2.11
N LEU A 62 16.47 -17.37 3.34
CA LEU A 62 17.02 -17.94 4.57
C LEU A 62 16.14 -19.06 5.14
N SER A 63 14.81 -18.89 5.11
CA SER A 63 13.85 -19.83 5.69
C SER A 63 13.12 -20.70 4.66
N GLY A 64 13.17 -20.33 3.38
CA GLY A 64 12.39 -20.95 2.30
C GLY A 64 10.88 -20.67 2.39
N ALA A 65 10.44 -19.81 3.32
CA ALA A 65 9.04 -19.48 3.51
C ALA A 65 8.54 -18.53 2.41
N ALA A 66 7.31 -18.73 1.97
CA ALA A 66 6.63 -17.80 1.07
C ALA A 66 6.25 -16.53 1.83
N ILE A 67 6.65 -15.38 1.31
CA ILE A 67 6.28 -14.06 1.82
C ILE A 67 5.40 -13.38 0.79
N HIS A 68 4.28 -12.79 1.23
CA HIS A 68 3.39 -12.05 0.36
C HIS A 68 3.45 -10.56 0.67
N HIS A 69 3.63 -9.77 -0.37
CA HIS A 69 3.72 -8.32 -0.30
C HIS A 69 2.58 -7.68 -1.08
N SER A 70 1.85 -6.74 -0.48
CA SER A 70 1.01 -5.84 -1.26
C SER A 70 1.89 -4.77 -1.89
N VAL A 71 1.87 -4.67 -3.22
CA VAL A 71 2.65 -3.70 -3.98
C VAL A 71 1.74 -2.76 -4.76
N MET A 72 2.11 -1.48 -4.81
CA MET A 72 1.43 -0.48 -5.62
C MET A 72 2.34 -0.08 -6.77
N HIS A 73 1.81 -0.21 -7.98
CA HIS A 73 2.45 0.15 -9.22
C HIS A 73 1.96 1.53 -9.64
N ARG A 74 2.90 2.42 -9.92
CA ARG A 74 2.58 3.75 -10.47
C ARG A 74 2.89 3.78 -11.96
N ARG A 75 2.16 4.63 -12.70
CA ARG A 75 2.32 4.80 -14.16
C ARG A 75 3.72 5.22 -14.59
N ASN A 76 4.50 5.83 -13.68
CA ASN A 76 5.90 6.16 -13.92
C ASN A 76 6.86 4.96 -13.81
N GLY A 77 6.34 3.75 -13.60
CA GLY A 77 7.11 2.52 -13.46
C GLY A 77 7.64 2.25 -12.05
N GLU A 78 7.41 3.14 -11.08
CA GLU A 78 7.82 2.88 -9.70
C GLU A 78 6.89 1.85 -9.04
N ILE A 79 7.52 0.88 -8.37
CA ILE A 79 6.83 -0.13 -7.57
C ILE A 79 7.13 0.12 -6.09
N THR A 80 6.07 0.27 -5.30
CA THR A 80 6.16 0.52 -3.87
C THR A 80 5.58 -0.65 -3.09
N VAL A 81 6.40 -1.26 -2.22
CA VAL A 81 5.90 -2.24 -1.22
C VAL A 81 5.14 -1.52 -0.11
N LEU A 82 3.89 -1.92 0.13
CA LEU A 82 3.00 -1.33 1.13
C LEU A 82 3.00 -2.14 2.43
N THR A 83 2.85 -3.45 2.31
CA THR A 83 2.68 -4.38 3.44
C THR A 83 3.41 -5.70 3.18
N THR A 84 3.63 -6.46 4.25
CA THR A 84 4.10 -7.84 4.22
C THR A 84 3.17 -8.66 5.11
N GLU A 85 2.51 -9.65 4.54
CA GLU A 85 1.34 -10.33 5.10
C GLU A 85 1.32 -11.81 4.72
N GLU A 86 0.42 -12.58 5.35
CA GLU A 86 0.03 -13.88 4.82
C GLU A 86 -0.73 -13.71 3.49
N ALA A 87 -0.76 -14.76 2.66
CA ALA A 87 -1.35 -14.71 1.32
C ALA A 87 -2.79 -14.17 1.31
N ARG A 88 -3.61 -14.62 2.26
CA ARG A 88 -5.02 -14.26 2.34
C ARG A 88 -5.19 -12.79 2.69
N ASP A 89 -4.49 -12.32 3.71
CA ASP A 89 -4.56 -10.92 4.15
C ASP A 89 -4.01 -9.97 3.08
N ALA A 90 -2.92 -10.35 2.40
CA ALA A 90 -2.40 -9.58 1.27
C ALA A 90 -3.44 -9.44 0.15
N ALA A 91 -4.15 -10.52 -0.19
CA ALA A 91 -5.20 -10.50 -1.21
C ALA A 91 -6.40 -9.63 -0.80
N GLU A 92 -6.82 -9.69 0.47
CA GLU A 92 -7.91 -8.85 1.00
C GLU A 92 -7.52 -7.36 1.04
N THR A 93 -6.28 -7.06 1.44
CA THR A 93 -5.72 -5.70 1.42
C THR A 93 -5.70 -5.13 0.01
N VAL A 94 -5.12 -5.85 -0.95
CA VAL A 94 -5.09 -5.43 -2.36
C VAL A 94 -6.50 -5.22 -2.91
N ARG A 95 -7.44 -6.13 -2.62
CA ARG A 95 -8.83 -6.00 -3.06
C ARG A 95 -9.49 -4.71 -2.54
N LYS A 96 -9.30 -4.36 -1.27
CA LYS A 96 -9.85 -3.13 -0.68
C LYS A 96 -9.23 -1.89 -1.31
N LEU A 97 -7.89 -1.87 -1.44
CA LEU A 97 -7.18 -0.74 -2.03
C LEU A 97 -7.62 -0.50 -3.48
N ARG A 98 -7.67 -1.56 -4.29
CA ARG A 98 -8.13 -1.51 -5.69
C ARG A 98 -9.56 -1.03 -5.81
N GLY A 99 -10.47 -1.63 -5.03
CA GLY A 99 -11.88 -1.24 -5.01
C GLY A 99 -12.08 0.24 -4.66
N PHE A 100 -11.24 0.77 -3.77
CA PHE A 100 -11.30 2.19 -3.42
C PHE A 100 -10.86 3.10 -4.57
N VAL A 101 -9.77 2.78 -5.27
CA VAL A 101 -9.23 3.60 -6.37
C VAL A 101 -9.88 3.32 -7.74
N GLY A 102 -10.76 2.31 -7.83
CA GLY A 102 -11.52 1.98 -9.04
C GLY A 102 -10.78 1.09 -10.03
N LEU A 103 -9.89 0.22 -9.55
CA LEU A 103 -9.09 -0.74 -10.34
C LEU A 103 -9.58 -2.19 -10.21
#